data_AF-A0A967DFV0-F1
#
_entry.id   AF-A0A967DFV0-F1
#
_cell.length_a   1.000
_cell.length_b   1.000
_cell.length_c   1.000
_cell.angle_alpha   90.00
_cell.angle_beta   90.00
_cell.angle_gamma   90.00
#
_symmetry.space_group_name_H-M   'P 1'
#
loop_
_entity.id
_entity.type
_entity.pdbx_description
1 polymer ?
#
loop_
_entity_poly.entity_id
_entity_poly.type
_entity_poly.pdbx_seq_one_letter_code
_entity_poly.pdbx_strand_id
1 'polypeptide(L)'
;MPAYDLYQIGGDAYLGRNIWSMAKLRQTLDDCGALGRPVDDSELKWPEKRPEPSSAHFDSDTGEPITDIARAFVEMREIALTYHPEDRPPPHKFSSNDGWIVTPGECRAMLAAIYNQAPDDSERWAEFIRFVETCAVTGGFRVC
;
A
#
# COMPACT_ATOMS: atom_id res chain seq x y z
N MET A 1 -6.30 19.91 6.80
CA MET A 1 -5.33 19.60 5.72
C MET A 1 -5.36 18.09 5.56
N PRO A 2 -5.60 17.53 4.35
CA PRO A 2 -5.64 16.08 4.21
C PRO A 2 -4.23 15.53 4.46
N ALA A 3 -4.13 14.49 5.31
CA ALA A 3 -2.87 13.88 5.73
C ALA A 3 -2.36 12.83 4.74
N TYR A 4 -2.52 13.10 3.44
CA TYR A 4 -2.18 12.16 2.36
C TYR A 4 -1.48 12.93 1.25
N ASP A 5 -0.29 12.46 0.88
CA ASP A 5 0.36 12.87 -0.36
C ASP A 5 -0.25 12.01 -1.49
N LEU A 6 -0.93 12.68 -2.41
CA LEU A 6 -1.52 12.07 -3.60
C LEU A 6 -0.42 11.92 -4.65
N TYR A 7 0.06 10.70 -4.90
CA TYR A 7 1.00 10.41 -5.99
C TYR A 7 0.22 9.81 -7.16
N GLN A 8 0.01 10.57 -8.24
CA GLN A 8 -0.51 10.01 -9.49
C GLN A 8 0.65 9.42 -10.29
N ILE A 9 0.59 8.14 -10.63
CA ILE A 9 1.58 7.42 -11.44
C ILE A 9 0.83 6.76 -12.59
N GLY A 10 0.92 7.34 -13.78
CA GLY A 10 0.52 6.68 -15.02
C GLY A 10 -0.93 6.24 -15.14
N GLY A 11 -1.86 7.13 -14.78
CA GLY A 11 -3.30 6.81 -14.72
C GLY A 11 -3.73 6.09 -13.44
N ASP A 12 -2.77 5.54 -12.67
CA ASP A 12 -2.97 4.85 -11.40
C ASP A 12 -2.56 5.77 -10.21
N ALA A 13 -3.49 6.09 -9.33
CA ALA A 13 -3.22 6.90 -8.13
C ALA A 13 -2.71 6.03 -6.97
N TYR A 14 -1.49 6.31 -6.51
CA TYR A 14 -0.91 5.75 -5.28
C TYR A 14 -1.00 6.80 -4.17
N LEU A 15 -1.58 6.43 -3.04
CA LEU A 15 -1.68 7.33 -1.89
C LEU A 15 -0.63 6.92 -0.85
N GLY A 16 0.32 7.79 -0.54
CA GLY A 16 1.35 7.49 0.46
C GLY A 16 0.84 7.71 1.88
N ARG A 17 1.01 6.73 2.78
CA ARG A 17 0.79 6.91 4.23
C ARG A 17 2.01 6.47 5.01
N ASN A 18 2.40 7.29 5.99
CA ASN A 18 3.48 6.93 6.90
C ASN A 18 3.08 5.97 8.00
N ILE A 19 4.03 5.18 8.49
CA ILE A 19 3.75 4.16 9.51
C ILE A 19 3.19 4.76 10.79
N TRP A 20 3.56 6.00 11.14
CA TRP A 20 3.10 6.66 12.35
C TRP A 20 1.60 6.96 12.30
N SER A 21 1.09 7.29 11.11
CA SER A 21 -0.34 7.43 10.83
C SER A 21 -1.05 6.07 10.77
N MET A 22 -0.32 4.99 10.51
CA MET A 22 -0.82 3.61 10.39
C MET A 22 -0.70 2.79 11.67
N ALA A 23 0.11 3.16 12.66
CA ALA A 23 0.38 2.34 13.85
C ALA A 23 -0.89 2.03 14.66
N LYS A 24 -1.77 3.04 14.84
CA LYS A 24 -3.09 2.84 15.46
C LYS A 24 -4.05 2.06 14.56
N LEU A 25 -3.97 2.27 13.25
CA LEU A 25 -4.79 1.55 12.27
C LEU A 25 -4.39 0.08 12.17
N ARG A 26 -3.11 -0.25 12.34
CA ARG A 26 -2.57 -1.60 12.29
C ARG A 26 -3.21 -2.48 13.35
N GLN A 27 -3.34 -1.99 14.59
CA GLN A 27 -4.02 -2.75 15.64
C GLN A 27 -5.48 -3.01 15.27
N THR A 28 -6.21 -1.98 14.83
CA THR A 28 -7.60 -2.14 14.38
C THR A 28 -7.73 -3.11 13.20
N LEU A 29 -6.80 -3.07 12.25
CA LEU A 29 -6.73 -4.00 11.12
C LEU A 29 -6.45 -5.44 11.56
N ASP A 30 -5.61 -5.62 12.57
CA ASP A 30 -5.34 -6.93 13.16
C ASP A 30 -6.57 -7.46 13.90
N ASP A 31 -7.19 -6.61 14.74
CA ASP A 31 -8.39 -6.93 15.53
C ASP A 31 -9.57 -7.31 14.62
N CYS A 32 -9.72 -6.65 13.47
CA CYS A 32 -10.78 -6.99 12.50
C CYS A 32 -10.41 -8.15 11.56
N GLY A 33 -9.22 -8.72 11.71
CA GLY A 33 -8.72 -9.80 10.86
C GLY A 33 -8.48 -9.35 9.42
N ALA A 34 -8.19 -8.08 9.17
CA ALA A 34 -7.90 -7.55 7.84
C ALA A 34 -6.42 -7.74 7.43
N LEU A 35 -5.56 -8.22 8.33
CA LEU A 35 -4.18 -8.59 8.05
C LEU A 35 -4.03 -10.09 7.77
N GLY A 36 -3.05 -10.42 6.94
CA GLY A 36 -2.61 -11.80 6.65
C GLY A 36 -1.71 -12.36 7.76
N ARG A 37 -1.09 -13.52 7.53
CA ARG A 37 -0.16 -14.08 8.52
C ARG A 37 1.16 -13.28 8.55
N PRO A 38 1.87 -13.25 9.68
CA PRO A 38 3.25 -12.81 9.72
C PRO A 38 4.11 -13.66 8.76
N VAL A 39 4.94 -13.00 7.95
CA VAL A 39 5.97 -13.65 7.13
C VAL A 39 7.30 -13.48 7.85
N ASP A 40 8.18 -14.48 7.78
CA ASP A 40 9.52 -14.40 8.34
C ASP A 40 10.34 -13.35 7.59
N ASP A 41 10.84 -12.34 8.31
CA ASP A 41 11.63 -11.24 7.75
C ASP A 41 12.91 -11.73 7.04
N SER A 42 13.43 -12.91 7.39
CA SER A 42 14.59 -13.50 6.72
C SER A 42 14.30 -14.03 5.31
N GLU A 43 13.02 -14.24 4.98
CA GLU A 43 12.56 -14.63 3.65
C GLU A 43 12.26 -13.41 2.76
N LEU A 44 12.15 -12.21 3.34
CA LEU A 44 11.82 -10.97 2.66
C LEU A 44 13.08 -10.26 2.17
N LYS A 45 13.43 -10.47 0.90
CA LYS A 45 14.54 -9.73 0.26
C LYS A 45 14.01 -8.47 -0.40
N TRP A 46 13.80 -7.43 0.41
CA TRP A 46 13.53 -6.10 -0.13
C TRP A 46 14.83 -5.48 -0.67
N PRO A 47 14.82 -4.81 -1.84
CA PRO A 47 15.98 -4.08 -2.33
C PRO A 47 16.35 -2.92 -1.38
N GLU A 48 17.61 -2.88 -0.92
CA GLU A 48 18.12 -1.92 0.08
C GLU A 48 18.01 -0.44 -0.32
N LYS A 49 17.70 -0.13 -1.58
CA LYS A 49 17.57 1.25 -2.08
C LYS A 49 16.18 1.50 -2.60
N ARG A 50 15.54 2.53 -2.02
CA ARG A 50 14.23 3.04 -2.40
C ARG A 50 14.39 4.15 -3.45
N PRO A 51 14.16 3.91 -4.74
CA PRO A 51 13.82 5.00 -5.64
C PRO A 51 12.46 5.54 -5.22
N GLU A 52 12.39 6.84 -4.94
CA GLU A 52 11.12 7.52 -4.66
C GLU A 52 10.68 8.27 -5.93
N PRO A 53 9.90 7.63 -6.81
CA PRO A 53 9.39 8.34 -7.97
C PRO A 53 8.24 9.26 -7.56
N SER A 54 8.30 10.51 -8.00
CA SER A 54 7.14 11.40 -8.14
C SER A 54 6.41 11.18 -9.47
N SER A 55 5.22 11.77 -9.63
CA SER A 55 4.44 11.76 -10.88
C SER A 55 5.24 12.21 -12.10
N ALA A 56 6.20 13.13 -11.91
CA ALA A 56 7.08 13.62 -12.98
C ALA A 56 8.03 12.55 -13.55
N HIS A 57 8.13 11.38 -12.93
CA HIS A 57 8.96 10.27 -13.40
C HIS A 57 8.24 9.32 -14.36
N PHE A 58 6.95 9.55 -14.61
CA PHE A 58 6.10 8.77 -15.50
C PHE A 58 5.53 9.65 -16.61
N ASP A 59 5.32 9.05 -17.77
CA ASP A 59 4.61 9.69 -18.87
C ASP A 59 3.14 9.91 -18.48
N SER A 60 2.62 11.13 -18.68
CA SER A 60 1.27 11.48 -18.24
C SER A 60 0.16 10.83 -19.06
N ASP A 61 0.46 10.47 -20.30
CA ASP A 61 -0.54 10.02 -21.27
C ASP A 61 -0.62 8.49 -21.31
N THR A 62 0.54 7.83 -21.14
CA THR A 62 0.69 6.38 -21.22
C THR A 62 0.94 5.71 -19.87
N GLY A 63 1.45 6.47 -18.90
CA GLY A 63 1.86 5.96 -17.60
C GLY A 63 3.15 5.17 -17.57
N GLU A 64 3.88 5.15 -18.68
CA GLU A 64 5.14 4.42 -18.75
C GLU A 64 6.25 5.12 -17.94
N PRO A 65 7.17 4.35 -17.34
CA PRO A 65 8.29 4.90 -16.60
C PRO A 65 9.31 5.56 -17.55
N ILE A 66 9.43 6.89 -17.49
CA ILE A 66 10.33 7.66 -18.38
C ILE A 66 11.73 7.87 -17.80
N THR A 67 11.91 7.66 -16.49
CA THR A 67 13.20 7.78 -15.80
C THR A 67 13.68 6.44 -15.22
N ASP A 68 14.99 6.35 -14.93
CA ASP A 68 15.56 5.17 -14.27
C ASP A 68 15.00 4.96 -12.85
N ILE A 69 14.60 6.03 -12.16
CA ILE A 69 13.96 5.97 -10.85
C ILE A 69 12.60 5.27 -10.96
N ALA A 70 11.76 5.66 -11.93
CA ALA A 70 10.47 5.02 -12.17
C ALA A 70 10.62 3.56 -12.65
N ARG A 71 11.60 3.28 -13.52
CA ARG A 71 11.88 1.90 -13.98
C ARG A 71 12.30 1.00 -12.82
N ALA A 72 13.23 1.46 -11.98
CA ALA A 72 13.64 0.73 -10.79
C ALA A 72 12.46 0.53 -9.82
N PHE A 73 11.58 1.52 -9.66
CA PHE A 73 10.37 1.35 -8.86
C PHE A 73 9.43 0.26 -9.41
N VAL A 74 9.20 0.21 -10.73
CA VAL A 74 8.38 -0.83 -11.36
C VAL A 74 8.99 -2.22 -11.14
N GLU A 75 10.30 -2.37 -11.34
CA GLU A 75 11.01 -3.64 -11.09
C GLU A 75 10.91 -4.07 -9.61
N MET A 76 11.08 -3.12 -8.68
CA MET A 76 10.91 -3.39 -7.25
C MET A 76 9.47 -3.82 -6.91
N ARG A 77 8.46 -3.21 -7.56
CA ARG A 77 7.06 -3.61 -7.42
C ARG A 77 6.84 -5.04 -7.92
N GLU A 78 7.37 -5.39 -9.08
CA GLU A 78 7.24 -6.74 -9.62
C GLU A 78 7.88 -7.79 -8.71
N ILE A 79 9.07 -7.50 -8.17
CA ILE A 79 9.74 -8.36 -7.19
C ILE A 79 8.87 -8.49 -5.93
N ALA A 80 8.36 -7.38 -5.39
CA ALA A 80 7.48 -7.38 -4.22
C ALA A 80 6.26 -8.28 -4.43
N LEU A 81 5.61 -8.17 -5.59
CA LEU A 81 4.42 -8.96 -5.95
C LEU A 81 4.66 -10.47 -5.91
N THR A 82 5.90 -10.94 -6.16
CA THR A 82 6.22 -12.38 -6.05
C THR A 82 6.16 -12.92 -4.62
N TYR A 83 6.24 -12.06 -3.60
CA TYR A 83 6.18 -12.43 -2.18
C TYR A 83 4.76 -12.36 -1.59
N HIS A 84 3.72 -12.14 -2.41
CA HIS A 84 2.34 -11.94 -1.94
C HIS A 84 1.39 -13.08 -2.40
N PRO A 85 1.56 -14.32 -1.93
CA PRO A 85 0.63 -15.42 -2.22
C PRO A 85 -0.66 -15.35 -1.40
N GLU A 86 -0.80 -14.38 -0.48
CA GLU A 86 -1.94 -14.29 0.43
C GLU A 86 -3.00 -13.30 -0.05
N ASP A 87 -4.25 -13.59 0.28
CA ASP A 87 -5.37 -12.73 -0.04
C ASP A 87 -5.29 -11.38 0.70
N ARG A 88 -4.67 -11.33 1.90
CA ARG A 88 -4.57 -10.14 2.77
C ARG A 88 -3.13 -9.67 2.96
N PRO A 89 -2.89 -8.38 3.21
CA PRO A 89 -1.54 -7.88 3.38
C PRO A 89 -0.94 -8.34 4.73
N PRO A 90 0.31 -8.82 4.73
CA PRO A 90 0.96 -9.24 5.97
C PRO A 90 1.27 -8.05 6.89
N PRO A 91 1.26 -8.22 8.22
CA PRO A 91 1.41 -7.13 9.19
C PRO A 91 2.71 -6.34 9.09
N HIS A 92 3.81 -6.95 8.62
CA HIS A 92 5.12 -6.29 8.53
C HIS A 92 5.09 -5.09 7.57
N LYS A 93 4.22 -5.10 6.54
CA LYS A 93 4.07 -3.98 5.59
C LYS A 93 3.69 -2.68 6.27
N PHE A 94 3.02 -2.75 7.41
CA PHE A 94 2.57 -1.60 8.20
C PHE A 94 3.50 -1.29 9.39
N SER A 95 4.64 -1.97 9.49
CA SER A 95 5.55 -1.89 10.64
C SER A 95 6.78 -1.01 10.37
N SER A 96 7.10 -0.75 9.11
CA SER A 96 8.24 0.04 8.70
C SER A 96 7.94 0.84 7.44
N ASN A 97 8.66 1.94 7.27
CA ASN A 97 8.52 2.84 6.11
C ASN A 97 9.25 2.28 4.88
N ASP A 98 9.37 0.95 4.76
CA ASP A 98 10.29 0.30 3.82
C ASP A 98 9.87 0.38 2.36
N GLY A 99 8.73 1.01 2.08
CA GLY A 99 8.20 1.15 0.73
C GLY A 99 7.39 -0.07 0.30
N TRP A 100 6.96 -0.91 1.26
CA TRP A 100 6.10 -2.05 0.99
C TRP A 100 4.87 -1.62 0.20
N ILE A 101 4.50 -2.45 -0.77
CA ILE A 101 3.35 -2.22 -1.62
C ILE A 101 2.21 -3.07 -1.10
N VAL A 102 1.08 -2.42 -0.83
CA VAL A 102 -0.21 -3.08 -0.61
C VAL A 102 -0.93 -3.10 -1.95
N THR A 103 -1.16 -4.30 -2.47
CA THR A 103 -1.70 -4.50 -3.82
C THR A 103 -3.20 -4.22 -3.88
N PRO A 104 -3.79 -4.02 -5.08
CA PRO A 104 -5.24 -3.93 -5.23
C PRO A 104 -5.99 -5.16 -4.67
N GLY A 105 -5.42 -6.37 -4.83
CA GLY A 105 -6.00 -7.60 -4.29
C GLY A 105 -6.03 -7.59 -2.77
N GLU A 106 -4.91 -7.23 -2.15
CA GLU A 106 -4.80 -7.08 -0.70
C GLU A 106 -5.72 -5.97 -0.17
N CYS A 107 -5.88 -4.85 -0.88
CA CYS A 107 -6.85 -3.82 -0.53
C CYS A 107 -8.29 -4.36 -0.55
N ARG A 108 -8.67 -5.14 -1.57
CA ARG A 108 -10.02 -5.74 -1.65
C ARG A 108 -10.28 -6.74 -0.53
N ALA A 109 -9.32 -7.61 -0.23
CA ALA A 109 -9.48 -8.56 0.86
C ALA A 109 -9.50 -7.88 2.23
N MET A 110 -8.69 -6.82 2.40
CA MET A 110 -8.72 -5.98 3.59
C MET A 110 -10.11 -5.36 3.77
N LEU A 111 -10.68 -4.76 2.71
CA LEU A 111 -12.04 -4.19 2.75
C LEU A 111 -13.10 -5.26 3.06
N ALA A 112 -13.01 -6.44 2.45
CA ALA A 112 -13.93 -7.54 2.74
C ALA A 112 -13.88 -7.95 4.21
N ALA A 113 -12.69 -8.02 4.82
CA ALA A 113 -12.54 -8.28 6.25
C ALA A 113 -13.10 -7.15 7.11
N ILE A 114 -12.82 -5.89 6.76
CA ILE A 114 -13.32 -4.71 7.46
C ILE A 114 -14.84 -4.67 7.47
N TYR A 115 -15.51 -4.88 6.32
CA TYR A 115 -16.98 -4.82 6.26
C TYR A 115 -17.68 -6.02 6.90
N ASN A 116 -16.99 -7.15 7.06
CA ASN A 116 -17.52 -8.31 7.78
C ASN A 116 -17.49 -8.14 9.31
N GLN A 117 -16.79 -7.14 9.82
CA GLN A 117 -16.82 -6.73 11.23
C GLN A 117 -17.50 -5.38 11.39
N ALA A 118 -18.01 -5.09 12.58
CA ALA A 118 -18.55 -3.75 12.87
C ALA A 118 -17.38 -2.75 12.85
N PRO A 119 -17.34 -1.78 11.92
CA PRO A 119 -16.25 -0.83 11.83
C PRO A 119 -16.21 0.08 13.06
N ASP A 120 -15.02 0.57 13.42
CA ASP A 120 -14.88 1.72 14.32
C ASP A 120 -15.58 2.93 13.69
N ASP A 121 -16.52 3.56 14.39
CA ASP A 121 -17.28 4.71 13.88
C ASP A 121 -16.46 6.01 13.86
N SER A 122 -15.15 5.96 14.13
CA SER A 122 -14.29 7.14 14.07
C SER A 122 -14.15 7.70 12.65
N GLU A 123 -14.16 9.03 12.53
CA GLU A 123 -13.97 9.74 11.26
C GLU A 123 -12.66 9.33 10.55
N ARG A 124 -11.62 9.07 11.35
CA ARG A 124 -10.32 8.58 10.88
C ARG A 124 -10.41 7.19 10.24
N TRP A 125 -11.26 6.32 10.76
CA TRP A 125 -11.50 4.99 10.19
C TRP A 125 -12.28 5.09 8.88
N ALA A 126 -13.30 5.94 8.81
CA ALA A 126 -14.04 6.20 7.58
C ALA A 126 -13.15 6.80 6.46
N GLU A 127 -12.23 7.71 6.80
CA GLU A 127 -11.22 8.20 5.85
C GLU A 127 -10.28 7.09 5.37
N PHE A 128 -9.86 6.21 6.27
CA PHE A 128 -8.99 5.09 5.92
C PHE A 128 -9.70 4.11 4.96
N ILE A 129 -10.96 3.77 5.22
CA ILE A 129 -11.74 2.92 4.30
C ILE A 129 -11.82 3.55 2.92
N ARG A 130 -12.19 4.84 2.80
CA ARG A 130 -12.25 5.55 1.50
C ARG A 130 -10.91 5.55 0.75
N PHE A 131 -9.82 5.68 1.49
CA PHE A 131 -8.47 5.57 0.94
C PHE A 131 -8.24 4.16 0.37
N VAL A 132 -8.55 3.11 1.12
CA VAL A 132 -8.33 1.72 0.67
C VAL A 132 -9.27 1.35 -0.49
N GLU A 133 -10.52 1.83 -0.49
CA GLU A 133 -11.45 1.71 -1.62
C GLU A 133 -10.86 2.30 -2.90
N THR A 134 -10.25 3.48 -2.80
CA THR A 134 -9.56 4.13 -3.93
C THR A 134 -8.40 3.26 -4.40
N CYS A 135 -7.50 2.87 -3.49
CA CYS A 135 -6.33 2.05 -3.83
C CYS A 135 -6.70 0.68 -4.42
N ALA A 136 -7.84 0.11 -4.05
CA ALA A 136 -8.36 -1.15 -4.60
C ALA A 136 -8.68 -1.07 -6.10
N VAL A 137 -8.91 0.13 -6.64
CA VAL A 137 -9.24 0.36 -8.06
C VAL A 137 -8.15 1.13 -8.83
N THR A 138 -7.17 1.73 -8.15
CA THR A 138 -6.12 2.58 -8.76
C THR A 138 -4.70 2.01 -8.71
N GLY A 139 -4.51 0.74 -8.39
CA GLY A 139 -3.18 0.08 -8.45
C GLY A 139 -2.51 -0.22 -7.11
N GLY A 140 -3.18 0.05 -5.98
CA GLY A 140 -2.72 -0.23 -4.63
C GLY A 140 -2.14 1.01 -3.94
N PHE A 141 -1.32 0.81 -2.90
CA PHE A 141 -0.57 1.90 -2.28
C PHE A 141 0.77 1.46 -1.71
N ARG A 142 1.65 2.44 -1.49
CA ARG A 142 2.96 2.26 -0.87
C ARG A 142 2.91 2.74 0.58
N VAL A 143 3.58 2.01 1.47
CA VAL A 143 3.78 2.44 2.87
C VAL A 143 5.12 3.20 2.96
N CYS A 144 5.08 4.49 3.27
CA CYS A 144 6.21 5.43 3.07
C CYS A 144 6.68 6.17 4.33
#